data_AF-A0AAD5KGN9-F1
#
_entry.id   AF-A0AAD5KGN9-F1
#
_cell.length_a   1.000
_cell.length_b   1.000
_cell.length_c   1.000
_cell.angle_alpha   90.00
_cell.angle_beta   90.00
_cell.angle_gamma   90.00
#
_symmetry.space_group_name_H-M   'P 1'
#
loop_
_entity.id
_entity.type
_entity.pdbx_description
1 polymer ?
#
loop_
_entity_poly.entity_id
_entity_poly.type
_entity_poly.pdbx_seq_one_letter_code
_entity_poly.pdbx_strand_id
1 'polypeptide(L)'
;MVEDLKRQLAREQEDIKRKMDFEENIRRRVAHLFVPPSTYDLALVELERRYGSAEVVMQANVQHLAAMQPIKSGDCQAHLFEMAAMVRDAVTSAQSLNFQQEITHSTVVLQLATKLPLDLQREWGRTAYSLRPKTATLADFDKWIDEVIGAEKSRGANFLIQNNNSSLAQPRQNQYNGPTTLYTNTEEVRKGNVCQKCRADPDTGLKRV
;
A
#
# COMPACT_ATOMS: atom_id res chain seq x y z
N MET A 1 10.08 -17.07 21.55
CA MET A 1 9.64 -18.08 20.55
C MET A 1 8.45 -18.91 21.07
N VAL A 2 8.61 -20.02 21.80
CA VAL A 2 7.46 -20.85 22.25
C VAL A 2 6.44 -20.06 23.07
N GLU A 3 6.88 -19.22 24.01
CA GLU A 3 5.97 -18.38 24.80
C GLU A 3 5.32 -17.23 23.98
N ASP A 4 5.93 -16.78 22.88
CA ASP A 4 5.30 -15.81 21.98
C ASP A 4 4.20 -16.46 21.14
N LEU A 5 4.43 -17.70 20.66
CA LEU A 5 3.42 -18.51 20.00
C LEU A 5 2.21 -18.78 20.91
N LYS A 6 2.44 -19.13 22.18
CA LYS A 6 1.36 -19.24 23.18
C LYS A 6 0.61 -17.92 23.39
N ARG A 7 1.33 -16.81 23.54
CA ARG A 7 0.74 -15.46 23.69
C ARG A 7 -0.03 -15.01 22.45
N GLN A 8 0.40 -15.41 21.26
CA GLN A 8 -0.29 -15.13 20.01
C GLN A 8 -1.58 -15.95 19.90
N LEU A 9 -1.50 -17.27 20.08
CA LEU A 9 -2.65 -18.16 20.06
C LEU A 9 -3.72 -17.76 21.10
N ALA A 10 -3.31 -17.33 22.29
CA ALA A 10 -4.22 -16.82 23.32
C ALA A 10 -4.94 -15.52 22.91
N ARG A 11 -4.28 -14.61 22.18
CA ARG A 11 -4.93 -13.42 21.61
C ARG A 11 -5.90 -13.79 20.51
N GLU A 12 -5.50 -14.68 19.61
CA GLU A 12 -6.34 -15.17 18.50
C GLU A 12 -7.60 -15.87 19.02
N GLN A 13 -7.50 -16.70 20.08
CA GLN A 13 -8.68 -17.32 20.71
C GLN A 13 -9.60 -16.32 21.44
N GLU A 14 -9.05 -15.32 22.13
CA GLU A 14 -9.87 -14.27 22.77
C GLU A 14 -10.58 -13.39 21.72
N ASP A 15 -9.95 -13.09 20.59
CA ASP A 15 -10.60 -12.35 19.49
C ASP A 15 -11.64 -13.21 18.74
N ILE A 16 -11.40 -14.51 18.54
CA ILE A 16 -12.42 -15.45 18.02
C ILE A 16 -13.63 -15.49 18.96
N LYS A 17 -13.38 -15.63 20.26
CA LYS A 17 -14.43 -15.64 21.29
C LYS A 17 -15.22 -14.34 21.29
N ARG A 18 -14.57 -13.16 21.21
CA ARG A 18 -15.25 -11.86 21.13
C ARG A 18 -16.11 -11.72 19.88
N LYS A 19 -15.64 -12.18 18.71
CA LYS A 19 -16.43 -12.18 17.47
C LYS A 19 -17.67 -13.07 17.61
N MET A 20 -17.51 -14.28 18.15
CA MET A 20 -18.62 -15.21 18.41
C MET A 20 -19.61 -14.66 19.45
N ASP A 21 -19.13 -14.09 20.55
CA ASP A 21 -19.96 -13.45 21.58
C ASP A 21 -20.71 -12.23 21.03
N PHE A 22 -20.11 -11.47 20.10
CA PHE A 22 -20.75 -10.32 19.44
C PHE A 22 -21.85 -10.77 18.47
N GLU A 23 -21.55 -11.72 17.58
CA GLU A 23 -22.52 -12.30 16.64
C GLU A 23 -23.70 -12.93 17.38
N GLU A 24 -23.43 -13.72 18.43
CA GLU A 24 -24.45 -14.32 19.28
C GLU A 24 -25.26 -13.28 20.08
N ASN A 25 -24.65 -12.18 20.53
CA ASN A 25 -25.37 -11.09 21.18
C ASN A 25 -26.29 -10.35 20.21
N ILE A 26 -25.84 -10.06 18.98
CA ILE A 26 -26.71 -9.49 17.94
C ILE A 26 -27.85 -10.48 17.68
N ARG A 27 -27.54 -11.74 17.38
CA ARG A 27 -28.51 -12.79 17.07
C ARG A 27 -29.59 -12.91 18.14
N ARG A 28 -29.23 -13.02 19.43
CA ARG A 28 -30.21 -13.03 20.55
C ARG A 28 -31.08 -11.78 20.61
N ARG A 29 -30.49 -10.60 20.37
CA ARG A 29 -31.17 -9.31 20.46
C ARG A 29 -32.13 -9.05 19.31
N VAL A 30 -31.87 -9.59 18.11
CA VAL A 30 -32.69 -9.31 16.91
C VAL A 30 -33.51 -10.49 16.39
N ALA A 31 -33.17 -11.75 16.73
CA ALA A 31 -33.88 -12.92 16.18
C ALA A 31 -35.39 -12.90 16.42
N HIS A 32 -35.86 -12.38 17.57
CA HIS A 32 -37.29 -12.25 17.86
C HIS A 32 -38.02 -11.23 16.97
N LEU A 33 -37.29 -10.32 16.32
CA LEU A 33 -37.80 -9.33 15.36
C LEU A 33 -37.83 -9.88 13.91
N PHE A 34 -37.30 -11.09 13.69
CA PHE A 34 -37.27 -11.78 12.40
C PHE A 34 -38.17 -13.03 12.35
N VAL A 35 -39.12 -13.20 13.28
CA VAL A 35 -40.01 -14.37 13.33
C VAL A 35 -41.26 -14.19 12.43
N PRO A 36 -42.09 -13.15 12.59
CA PRO A 36 -43.04 -12.74 11.54
C PRO A 36 -42.37 -11.86 10.47
N PRO A 37 -42.66 -12.04 9.16
CA PRO A 37 -42.23 -11.09 8.13
C PRO A 37 -42.77 -9.66 8.34
N SER A 38 -43.90 -9.52 9.05
CA SER A 38 -44.49 -8.23 9.42
C SER A 38 -43.74 -7.48 10.54
N THR A 39 -42.65 -8.03 11.09
CA THR A 39 -41.80 -7.33 12.08
C THR A 39 -40.45 -6.90 11.52
N TYR A 40 -40.17 -7.13 10.23
CA TYR A 40 -38.89 -6.73 9.62
C TYR A 40 -38.65 -5.21 9.65
N ASP A 41 -39.68 -4.38 9.49
CA ASP A 41 -39.56 -2.92 9.62
C ASP A 41 -39.19 -2.50 11.06
N LEU A 42 -39.74 -3.20 12.06
CA LEU A 42 -39.39 -3.01 13.47
C LEU A 42 -37.97 -3.50 13.78
N ALA A 43 -37.52 -4.58 13.12
CA ALA A 43 -36.14 -5.06 13.18
C ALA A 43 -35.17 -4.02 12.60
N LEU A 44 -35.52 -3.41 11.47
CA LEU A 44 -34.72 -2.38 10.81
C LEU A 44 -34.60 -1.13 11.70
N VAL A 45 -35.72 -0.61 12.22
CA VAL A 45 -35.71 0.56 13.13
C VAL A 45 -34.87 0.29 14.39
N GLU A 46 -34.96 -0.90 14.99
CA GLU A 46 -34.18 -1.24 16.19
C GLU A 46 -32.70 -1.51 15.89
N LEU A 47 -32.36 -1.95 14.67
CA LEU A 47 -30.98 -2.03 14.17
C LEU A 47 -30.39 -0.64 13.92
N GLU A 48 -31.10 0.23 13.19
CA GLU A 48 -30.69 1.62 12.92
C GLU A 48 -30.48 2.40 14.23
N ARG A 49 -31.43 2.30 15.17
CA ARG A 49 -31.36 2.97 16.48
C ARG A 49 -30.21 2.49 17.38
N ARG A 50 -29.66 1.29 17.15
CA ARG A 50 -28.55 0.72 17.94
C ARG A 50 -27.19 0.78 17.26
N TYR A 51 -27.14 0.62 15.94
CA TYR A 51 -25.92 0.42 15.17
C TYR A 51 -25.78 1.38 13.97
N GLY A 52 -26.88 2.04 13.55
CA GLY A 52 -26.89 3.03 12.47
C GLY A 52 -26.39 4.43 12.87
N SER A 53 -25.91 4.61 14.10
CA SER A 53 -25.25 5.85 14.52
C SER A 53 -23.97 6.06 13.70
N ALA A 54 -23.87 7.22 13.03
CA ALA A 54 -22.74 7.52 12.15
C ALA A 54 -21.37 7.40 12.85
N GLU A 55 -21.30 7.81 14.13
CA GLU A 55 -20.10 7.68 14.96
C GLU A 55 -19.68 6.21 15.16
N VAL A 56 -20.64 5.32 15.41
CA VAL A 56 -20.39 3.88 15.63
C VAL A 56 -19.92 3.21 14.32
N VAL A 57 -20.57 3.53 13.20
CA VAL A 57 -20.19 3.02 11.87
C VAL A 57 -18.79 3.53 11.47
N MET A 58 -18.47 4.80 11.71
CA MET A 58 -17.14 5.36 11.45
C MET A 58 -16.07 4.76 12.37
N GLN A 59 -16.36 4.60 13.66
CA GLN A 59 -15.44 3.96 14.61
C GLN A 59 -15.14 2.50 14.22
N ALA A 60 -16.15 1.73 13.82
CA ALA A 60 -15.98 0.36 13.34
C ALA A 60 -15.11 0.30 12.08
N ASN A 61 -15.37 1.16 11.09
CA ASN A 61 -14.54 1.26 9.87
C ASN A 61 -13.08 1.60 10.19
N VAL A 62 -12.83 2.59 11.06
CA VAL A 62 -11.46 2.97 11.47
C VAL A 62 -10.74 1.82 12.20
N GLN A 63 -11.44 1.10 13.08
CA GLN A 63 -10.87 -0.08 13.76
C GLN A 63 -10.54 -1.21 12.77
N HIS A 64 -11.42 -1.48 11.79
CA HIS A 64 -11.22 -2.50 10.76
C HIS A 64 -9.99 -2.18 9.90
N LEU A 65 -9.89 -0.94 9.41
CA LEU A 65 -8.75 -0.46 8.62
C LEU A 65 -7.42 -0.50 9.40
N ALA A 66 -7.43 -0.17 10.69
CA ALA A 66 -6.23 -0.23 11.53
C ALA A 66 -5.76 -1.67 11.81
N ALA A 67 -6.69 -2.63 11.90
CA ALA A 67 -6.43 -4.05 12.18
C ALA A 67 -5.82 -4.82 10.99
N MET A 68 -5.88 -4.29 9.76
CA MET A 68 -5.28 -4.91 8.57
C MET A 68 -3.82 -5.28 8.77
N GLN A 69 -3.42 -6.44 8.23
CA GLN A 69 -2.04 -6.92 8.31
C GLN A 69 -1.15 -6.22 7.26
N PRO A 70 0.15 -6.02 7.53
CA PRO A 70 1.10 -5.59 6.51
C PRO A 70 1.17 -6.61 5.37
N ILE A 71 1.11 -6.12 4.13
CA ILE A 71 1.07 -6.94 2.92
C ILE A 71 2.42 -7.63 2.73
N LYS A 72 2.41 -8.96 2.62
CA LYS A 72 3.60 -9.81 2.47
C LYS A 72 3.86 -10.12 1.01
N SER A 73 5.14 -10.21 0.63
CA SER A 73 5.62 -10.30 -0.76
C SER A 73 5.15 -11.49 -1.61
N GLY A 74 4.44 -12.47 -1.04
CA GLY A 74 3.90 -13.60 -1.79
C GLY A 74 2.57 -13.27 -2.49
N ASP A 75 1.62 -12.72 -1.73
CA ASP A 75 0.20 -12.64 -2.11
C ASP A 75 -0.28 -11.19 -2.28
N CYS A 76 0.64 -10.28 -2.63
CA CYS A 76 0.41 -8.83 -2.63
C CYS A 76 -0.86 -8.41 -3.39
N GLN A 77 -1.09 -8.94 -4.59
CA GLN A 77 -2.22 -8.54 -5.44
C GLN A 77 -3.59 -8.85 -4.79
N ALA A 78 -3.70 -9.97 -4.07
CA ALA A 78 -4.93 -10.35 -3.38
C ALA A 78 -5.20 -9.41 -2.20
N HIS A 79 -4.19 -9.18 -1.35
CA HIS A 79 -4.33 -8.29 -0.19
C HIS A 79 -4.45 -6.80 -0.57
N LEU A 80 -3.91 -6.36 -1.71
CA LEU A 80 -4.16 -5.02 -2.25
C LEU A 80 -5.62 -4.84 -2.68
N PHE A 81 -6.22 -5.86 -3.31
CA PHE A 81 -7.63 -5.84 -3.66
C PHE A 81 -8.55 -5.89 -2.42
N GLU A 82 -8.17 -6.71 -1.43
CA GLU A 82 -8.82 -6.78 -0.11
C GLU A 82 -8.80 -5.42 0.60
N MET A 83 -7.64 -4.75 0.61
CA MET A 83 -7.45 -3.41 1.17
C MET A 83 -8.27 -2.35 0.42
N ALA A 84 -8.30 -2.38 -0.91
CA ALA A 84 -9.08 -1.45 -1.72
C ALA A 84 -10.58 -1.59 -1.45
N ALA A 85 -11.10 -2.82 -1.30
CA ALA A 85 -12.49 -3.06 -0.93
C ALA A 85 -12.82 -2.47 0.46
N MET A 86 -12.03 -2.78 1.48
CA MET A 86 -12.23 -2.23 2.84
C MET A 86 -12.17 -0.69 2.88
N VAL A 87 -11.26 -0.08 2.12
CA VAL A 87 -11.15 1.37 2.00
C VAL A 87 -12.39 1.96 1.33
N ARG A 88 -12.91 1.32 0.27
CA ARG A 88 -14.12 1.79 -0.42
C ARG A 88 -15.37 1.66 0.43
N ASP A 89 -15.52 0.58 1.17
CA ASP A 89 -16.65 0.39 2.09
C ASP A 89 -16.65 1.48 3.18
N ALA A 90 -15.48 1.83 3.71
CA ALA A 90 -15.32 2.91 4.67
C ALA A 90 -15.62 4.31 4.07
N VAL A 91 -15.13 4.60 2.86
CA VAL A 91 -15.41 5.88 2.15
C VAL A 91 -16.89 6.00 1.80
N THR A 92 -17.51 4.92 1.31
CA THR A 92 -18.94 4.88 0.96
C THR A 92 -19.81 5.05 2.20
N SER A 93 -19.43 4.42 3.32
CA SER A 93 -20.08 4.63 4.62
C SER A 93 -19.95 6.07 5.12
N ALA A 94 -18.79 6.69 4.98
CA ALA A 94 -18.58 8.09 5.40
C ALA A 94 -19.42 9.07 4.57
N GLN A 95 -19.54 8.82 3.26
CA GLN A 95 -20.35 9.63 2.35
C GLN A 95 -21.85 9.49 2.62
N SER A 96 -22.38 8.27 2.77
CA SER A 96 -23.82 8.04 2.98
C SER A 96 -24.33 8.62 4.31
N LEU A 97 -23.46 8.63 5.33
CA LEU A 97 -23.73 9.22 6.64
C LEU A 97 -23.49 10.75 6.71
N ASN A 98 -23.21 11.40 5.58
CA ASN A 98 -22.87 12.83 5.48
C ASN A 98 -21.75 13.26 6.44
N PHE A 99 -20.74 12.42 6.65
CA PHE A 99 -19.66 12.66 7.61
C PHE A 99 -18.62 13.65 7.06
N GLN A 100 -19.01 14.93 6.97
CA GLN A 100 -18.24 16.06 6.38
C GLN A 100 -16.94 16.43 7.13
N GLN A 101 -16.44 15.60 8.06
CA GLN A 101 -15.17 15.84 8.74
C GLN A 101 -13.99 15.44 7.84
N GLU A 102 -13.55 16.38 6.99
CA GLU A 102 -12.35 16.30 6.12
C GLU A 102 -11.06 15.87 6.86
N ILE A 103 -11.06 15.95 8.19
CA ILE A 103 -9.94 15.69 9.10
C ILE A 103 -9.69 14.18 9.33
N THR A 104 -10.78 13.40 9.40
CA THR A 104 -10.88 12.16 10.21
C THR A 104 -9.88 11.06 9.85
N HIS A 105 -9.49 10.97 8.57
CA HIS A 105 -8.75 9.82 8.06
C HIS A 105 -7.31 10.10 7.64
N SER A 106 -6.80 11.33 7.81
CA SER A 106 -5.38 11.64 7.54
C SER A 106 -4.43 10.69 8.30
N THR A 107 -4.72 10.43 9.58
CA THR A 107 -3.97 9.46 10.41
C THR A 107 -4.20 8.01 9.97
N VAL A 108 -5.43 7.67 9.54
CA VAL A 108 -5.78 6.32 9.06
C VAL A 108 -5.03 6.02 7.76
N VAL A 109 -5.00 6.95 6.81
CA VAL A 109 -4.27 6.87 5.54
C VAL A 109 -2.75 6.73 5.77
N LEU A 110 -2.20 7.41 6.77
CA LEU A 110 -0.80 7.19 7.18
C LEU A 110 -0.57 5.78 7.73
N GLN A 111 -1.49 5.25 8.56
CA GLN A 111 -1.41 3.87 9.05
C GLN A 111 -1.56 2.86 7.91
N LEU A 112 -2.52 3.04 7.00
CA LEU A 112 -2.73 2.23 5.80
C LEU A 112 -1.48 2.18 4.92
N ALA A 113 -0.86 3.35 4.68
CA ALA A 113 0.38 3.44 3.93
C ALA A 113 1.48 2.54 4.54
N THR A 114 1.64 2.50 5.88
CA THR A 114 2.63 1.60 6.50
C THR A 114 2.37 0.09 6.32
N LYS A 115 1.16 -0.30 5.89
CA LYS A 115 0.81 -1.70 5.58
C LYS A 115 1.20 -2.10 4.15
N LEU A 116 1.41 -1.14 3.24
CA LEU A 116 1.76 -1.40 1.84
C LEU A 116 3.20 -1.93 1.67
N PRO A 117 3.52 -2.63 0.58
CA PRO A 117 4.91 -2.88 0.17
C PRO A 117 5.68 -1.58 -0.09
N LEU A 118 6.99 -1.55 0.17
CA LEU A 118 7.83 -0.33 0.14
C LEU A 118 7.76 0.49 -1.16
N ASP A 119 7.58 -0.15 -2.31
CA ASP A 119 7.51 0.56 -3.58
C ASP A 119 6.17 1.27 -3.77
N LEU A 120 5.06 0.66 -3.33
CA LEU A 120 3.76 1.32 -3.26
C LEU A 120 3.70 2.39 -2.16
N GLN A 121 4.44 2.24 -1.05
CA GLN A 121 4.62 3.32 -0.06
C GLN A 121 5.29 4.56 -0.68
N ARG A 122 6.30 4.35 -1.53
CA ARG A 122 7.02 5.43 -2.24
C ARG A 122 6.15 6.09 -3.30
N GLU A 123 5.33 5.32 -3.99
CA GLU A 123 4.37 5.84 -4.98
C GLU A 123 3.27 6.66 -4.31
N TRP A 124 2.58 6.10 -3.31
CA TRP A 124 1.62 6.85 -2.50
C TRP A 124 2.24 8.12 -1.88
N GLY A 125 3.46 8.05 -1.36
CA GLY A 125 4.17 9.20 -0.81
C GLY A 125 4.39 10.34 -1.81
N ARG A 126 4.49 10.05 -3.12
CA ARG A 126 4.54 11.07 -4.18
C ARG A 126 3.16 11.63 -4.48
N THR A 127 2.15 10.77 -4.60
CA THR A 127 0.74 11.16 -4.80
C THR A 127 0.28 12.09 -3.67
N ALA A 128 0.44 11.68 -2.41
CA ALA A 128 0.09 12.47 -1.23
C ALA A 128 0.86 13.80 -1.13
N TYR A 129 2.09 13.88 -1.65
CA TYR A 129 2.83 15.14 -1.72
C TYR A 129 2.26 16.10 -2.78
N SER A 130 1.78 15.58 -3.92
CA SER A 130 1.19 16.39 -4.99
C SER A 130 -0.18 17.01 -4.67
N LEU A 131 -0.90 16.50 -3.67
CA LEU A 131 -2.20 17.03 -3.21
C LEU A 131 -2.09 18.32 -2.38
N ARG A 132 -0.88 18.78 -2.07
CA ARG A 132 -0.62 20.01 -1.30
C ARG A 132 -1.19 21.25 -2.02
N PRO A 133 -1.79 22.22 -1.31
CA PRO A 133 -1.71 22.43 0.14
C PRO A 133 -2.72 21.62 0.97
N LYS A 134 -3.60 20.82 0.37
CA LYS A 134 -4.54 19.97 1.13
C LYS A 134 -3.82 18.76 1.74
N THR A 135 -4.33 18.28 2.87
CA THR A 135 -3.95 16.99 3.45
C THR A 135 -4.65 15.87 2.69
N ALA A 136 -3.93 14.80 2.34
CA ALA A 136 -4.51 13.64 1.67
C ALA A 136 -5.59 12.95 2.54
N THR A 137 -6.74 12.66 1.94
CA THR A 137 -7.90 12.04 2.58
C THR A 137 -8.00 10.54 2.25
N LEU A 138 -8.94 9.83 2.90
CA LEU A 138 -9.21 8.42 2.57
C LEU A 138 -9.78 8.26 1.16
N ALA A 139 -10.53 9.24 0.65
CA ALA A 139 -11.05 9.22 -0.72
C ALA A 139 -9.93 9.39 -1.77
N ASP A 140 -8.90 10.18 -1.46
CA ASP A 140 -7.71 10.29 -2.31
C ASP A 140 -6.92 8.95 -2.34
N PHE A 141 -6.84 8.27 -1.19
CA PHE A 141 -6.22 6.95 -1.09
C PHE A 141 -7.03 5.87 -1.82
N ASP A 142 -8.36 5.89 -1.69
CA ASP A 142 -9.29 4.99 -2.39
C ASP A 142 -9.15 5.09 -3.91
N LYS A 143 -9.16 6.33 -4.43
CA LYS A 143 -8.96 6.60 -5.86
C LYS A 143 -7.59 6.14 -6.35
N TRP A 144 -6.53 6.40 -5.57
CA TRP A 144 -5.17 6.00 -5.93
C TRP A 144 -4.97 4.47 -5.95
N ILE A 145 -5.48 3.74 -4.95
CA ILE A 145 -5.32 2.28 -4.93
C ILE A 145 -6.12 1.61 -6.06
N ASP A 146 -7.26 2.18 -6.47
CA ASP A 146 -8.00 1.75 -7.66
C ASP A 146 -7.23 2.01 -8.97
N GLU A 147 -6.57 3.16 -9.10
CA GLU A 147 -5.71 3.47 -10.25
C GLU A 147 -4.52 2.50 -10.36
N VAL A 148 -3.89 2.14 -9.23
CA VAL A 148 -2.82 1.11 -9.18
C VAL A 148 -3.35 -0.26 -9.59
N ILE A 149 -4.45 -0.72 -8.99
CA ILE A 149 -5.05 -2.03 -9.29
C ILE A 149 -5.57 -2.09 -10.75
N GLY A 150 -6.08 -0.98 -11.28
CA GLY A 150 -6.45 -0.83 -12.68
C GLY A 150 -5.23 -0.97 -13.61
N ALA A 151 -4.14 -0.27 -13.31
CA ALA A 151 -2.90 -0.33 -14.07
C ALA A 151 -2.24 -1.72 -14.06
N GLU A 152 -2.27 -2.43 -12.92
CA GLU A 152 -1.80 -3.82 -12.84
C GLU A 152 -2.67 -4.77 -13.70
N LYS A 153 -4.00 -4.63 -13.65
CA LYS A 153 -4.93 -5.39 -14.51
C LYS A 153 -4.68 -5.13 -15.99
N SER A 154 -4.49 -3.86 -16.39
CA SER A 154 -4.26 -3.47 -17.79
C SER A 154 -2.88 -3.85 -18.34
N ARG A 155 -1.86 -4.00 -17.49
CA ARG A 155 -0.51 -4.46 -17.90
C ARG A 155 -0.44 -5.95 -18.23
N GLY A 156 -1.37 -6.75 -17.69
CA GLY A 156 -1.13 -8.17 -17.48
C GLY A 156 -0.18 -8.42 -16.31
N ALA A 157 -0.27 -9.60 -15.69
CA ALA A 157 0.40 -9.89 -14.43
C ALA A 157 1.93 -9.68 -14.47
N ASN A 158 2.46 -9.29 -13.31
CA ASN A 158 3.87 -9.01 -12.96
C ASN A 158 4.30 -7.52 -12.97
N PHE A 159 4.30 -6.93 -11.78
CA PHE A 159 5.20 -5.81 -11.44
C PHE A 159 5.95 -6.01 -10.12
N LEU A 160 5.36 -6.69 -9.13
CA LEU A 160 5.91 -6.82 -7.77
C LEU A 160 7.09 -7.80 -7.60
N ILE A 161 7.81 -8.12 -8.69
CA ILE A 161 9.14 -8.78 -8.65
C ILE A 161 10.14 -7.95 -9.46
N GLN A 162 10.47 -6.75 -8.97
CA GLN A 162 11.66 -5.99 -9.38
C GLN A 162 12.46 -5.42 -8.19
N ASN A 163 12.62 -6.22 -7.12
CA ASN A 163 13.66 -5.93 -6.14
C ASN A 163 14.32 -7.19 -5.56
N ASN A 164 15.12 -7.85 -6.40
CA ASN A 164 16.25 -8.71 -6.02
C ASN A 164 16.96 -9.20 -7.29
N ASN A 165 18.05 -8.52 -7.71
CA ASN A 165 19.20 -9.11 -8.45
C ASN A 165 20.25 -8.04 -8.86
N SER A 166 20.78 -7.28 -7.89
CA SER A 166 22.02 -6.50 -8.08
C SER A 166 23.28 -7.40 -8.02
N SER A 167 23.18 -8.62 -8.58
CA SER A 167 24.16 -9.71 -8.42
C SER A 167 24.29 -10.55 -9.69
N LEU A 168 24.47 -9.92 -10.86
CA LEU A 168 24.91 -10.64 -12.06
C LEU A 168 26.42 -10.91 -11.96
N ALA A 169 26.78 -11.77 -11.01
CA ALA A 169 28.13 -12.27 -10.81
C ALA A 169 28.53 -13.17 -11.99
N GLN A 170 29.12 -12.57 -13.03
CA GLN A 170 29.64 -13.32 -14.17
C GLN A 170 30.77 -14.25 -13.70
N PRO A 171 30.67 -15.58 -13.89
CA PRO A 171 31.76 -16.49 -13.58
C PRO A 171 32.86 -16.33 -14.64
N ARG A 172 33.88 -15.52 -14.33
CA ARG A 172 35.09 -15.42 -15.17
C ARG A 172 35.94 -16.68 -14.99
N GLN A 173 35.60 -17.72 -15.75
CA GLN A 173 36.48 -18.85 -15.98
C GLN A 173 37.72 -18.39 -16.75
N ASN A 174 38.90 -18.84 -16.30
CA ASN A 174 40.15 -18.60 -17.00
C ASN A 174 40.29 -19.57 -18.17
N GLN A 175 40.53 -19.06 -19.38
CA GLN A 175 41.43 -19.72 -20.32
C GLN A 175 42.05 -18.73 -21.31
N TYR A 176 43.29 -19.02 -21.67
CA TYR A 176 44.13 -18.24 -22.58
C TYR A 176 43.81 -18.60 -24.05
N ASN A 177 44.04 -17.68 -24.99
CA ASN A 177 44.83 -17.90 -26.22
C ASN A 177 44.70 -16.72 -27.19
N GLY A 178 45.84 -16.11 -27.55
CA GLY A 178 45.94 -15.00 -28.50
C GLY A 178 47.30 -14.31 -28.35
N PRO A 179 48.18 -14.30 -29.38
CA PRO A 179 49.56 -13.82 -29.23
C PRO A 179 49.68 -12.29 -29.29
N THR A 180 50.63 -11.76 -28.51
CA THR A 180 50.98 -10.34 -28.49
C THR A 180 51.56 -9.89 -29.83
N THR A 181 50.97 -8.85 -30.41
CA THR A 181 51.63 -8.03 -31.45
C THR A 181 51.73 -6.60 -30.95
N LEU A 182 52.96 -6.18 -30.60
CA LEU A 182 53.28 -4.77 -30.38
C LEU A 182 53.46 -4.12 -31.75
N TYR A 183 52.72 -3.03 -32.00
CA TYR A 183 53.04 -2.13 -33.11
C TYR A 183 52.92 -0.69 -32.62
N THR A 184 54.04 0.02 -32.65
CA THR A 184 54.09 1.46 -32.48
C THR A 184 53.94 2.13 -33.83
N ASN A 185 53.11 3.18 -33.94
CA ASN A 185 53.58 4.50 -34.38
C ASN A 185 52.48 5.57 -34.26
N THR A 186 52.91 6.82 -34.42
CA THR A 186 52.25 8.08 -34.09
C THR A 186 51.18 8.54 -35.09
N GLU A 187 50.37 9.52 -34.65
CA GLU A 187 49.51 10.44 -35.44
C GLU A 187 48.34 9.81 -36.23
N GLU A 188 47.08 10.27 -36.15
CA GLU A 188 46.34 11.15 -35.21
C GLU A 188 44.82 10.78 -35.38
N VAL A 189 43.72 11.53 -35.16
CA VAL A 189 43.42 12.96 -34.95
C VAL A 189 42.46 13.14 -33.77
N ARG A 190 42.84 13.89 -32.73
CA ARG A 190 41.96 14.30 -31.63
C ARG A 190 40.94 15.35 -32.09
N LYS A 191 39.79 14.91 -32.62
CA LYS A 191 38.59 15.74 -32.66
C LYS A 191 37.91 15.76 -31.28
N GLY A 192 38.20 16.81 -30.50
CA GLY A 192 37.53 17.07 -29.23
C GLY A 192 36.07 17.45 -29.41
N ASN A 193 35.16 16.67 -28.82
CA ASN A 193 33.72 16.96 -28.83
C ASN A 193 33.38 18.03 -27.78
N VAL A 194 33.45 19.31 -28.17
CA VAL A 194 33.10 20.45 -27.30
C VAL A 194 31.61 20.38 -26.92
N CYS A 195 31.31 20.51 -25.62
CA CYS A 195 29.93 20.45 -25.14
C CYS A 195 29.12 21.66 -25.61
N GLN A 196 28.14 21.43 -26.49
CA GLN A 196 27.38 22.49 -27.14
C GLN A 196 26.46 23.31 -26.22
N LYS A 197 26.41 22.97 -24.91
CA LYS A 197 25.59 23.63 -23.89
C LYS A 197 26.40 24.43 -22.85
N CYS A 198 27.72 24.25 -22.79
CA CYS A 198 28.63 25.05 -21.95
C CYS A 198 30.00 25.16 -22.61
N ARG A 199 30.39 26.38 -23.01
CA ARG A 199 31.68 26.68 -23.66
C ARG A 199 32.82 26.77 -22.62
N ALA A 200 33.14 25.64 -21.99
CA ALA A 200 34.31 25.50 -21.12
C ALA A 200 35.35 24.60 -21.80
N ASP A 201 36.61 25.04 -21.82
CA ASP A 201 37.73 24.20 -22.27
C ASP A 201 38.05 23.12 -21.23
N PRO A 202 38.53 21.93 -21.64
CA PRO A 202 38.79 20.83 -20.72
C PRO A 202 40.15 20.91 -20.01
N ASP A 203 40.97 21.94 -20.28
CA ASP A 203 42.33 22.08 -19.76
C ASP A 203 42.53 23.36 -18.92
N THR A 204 42.10 23.29 -17.66
CA THR A 204 42.61 24.19 -16.61
C THR A 204 42.72 23.40 -15.32
N GLY A 205 43.75 22.55 -15.25
CA GLY A 205 43.97 21.64 -14.13
C GLY A 205 44.18 22.35 -12.79
N LEU A 206 43.54 21.81 -11.74
CA LEU A 206 43.81 22.19 -10.35
C LEU A 206 45.29 22.06 -10.03
N LYS A 207 45.88 23.11 -9.45
CA LYS A 207 47.05 22.97 -8.58
C LYS A 207 46.73 23.48 -7.18
N ARG A 208 46.84 22.58 -6.20
CA ARG A 208 47.19 22.96 -4.83
C ARG A 208 48.63 23.45 -4.84
N VAL A 209 48.89 24.59 -4.21
CA VAL A 209 49.48 24.71 -2.86
C VAL A 209 49.09 26.09 -2.35
#